data_AF-A0A4C2A8K7-F1
#
_entry.id   AF-A0A4C2A8K7-F1
#
_cell.length_a   1.000
_cell.length_b   1.000
_cell.length_c   1.000
_cell.angle_alpha   90.00
_cell.angle_beta   90.00
_cell.angle_gamma   90.00
#
_symmetry.space_group_name_H-M   'P 1'
#
loop_
_entity.id
_entity.type
_entity.pdbx_description
1 polymer ?
#
loop_
_entity_poly.entity_id
_entity_poly.type
_entity_poly.pdbx_seq_one_letter_code
_entity_poly.pdbx_strand_id
1 'polypeptide(L)'
;MSIPKLTGRENWSTWSFAVKAYLQHEDLHNCISAEPNPNDPKAVKDDVKAKSKLILLVDPILYVHIQQAENAKQLWDNLTKAFEDRGLTRKVGLLKDLINTTLETSESVESYVNKIMSSAHN
;
A
#
# COMPACT_ATOMS: atom_id res chain seq x y z
N MET A 1 -18.36 -1.65 -11.28
CA MET A 1 -16.94 -2.00 -11.10
C MET A 1 -16.70 -2.13 -9.60
N SER A 2 -16.14 -3.24 -9.11
CA SER A 2 -15.92 -3.47 -7.67
C SER A 2 -14.43 -3.39 -7.37
N ILE A 3 -14.06 -2.73 -6.27
CA ILE A 3 -12.67 -2.70 -5.80
C ILE A 3 -12.38 -4.04 -5.11
N PRO A 4 -11.34 -4.78 -5.51
CA PRO A 4 -10.97 -6.02 -4.83
C PRO A 4 -10.55 -5.74 -3.38
N LYS A 5 -10.65 -6.74 -2.50
CA LYS A 5 -10.18 -6.58 -1.13
C LYS A 5 -8.65 -6.43 -1.07
N LEU A 6 -8.15 -5.68 -0.09
CA LEU A 6 -6.72 -5.66 0.23
C LEU A 6 -6.33 -7.03 0.78
N THR A 7 -5.36 -7.67 0.14
CA THR A 7 -4.86 -9.00 0.54
C THR A 7 -3.45 -8.93 1.12
N GLY A 8 -2.74 -7.83 0.87
CA GLY A 8 -1.43 -7.58 1.45
C GLY A 8 -0.61 -6.59 0.63
N ARG A 9 0.71 -6.79 0.63
CA ARG A 9 1.67 -5.95 -0.09
C ARG A 9 1.53 -6.07 -1.60
N GLU A 10 1.18 -7.25 -2.07
CA GLU A 10 1.09 -7.63 -3.48
C GLU A 10 0.09 -6.79 -4.26
N ASN A 11 -1.00 -6.35 -3.61
CA ASN A 11 -2.01 -5.52 -4.25
C ASN A 11 -2.15 -4.12 -3.66
N TRP A 12 -1.30 -3.73 -2.69
CA TRP A 12 -1.36 -2.42 -2.02
C TRP A 12 -1.35 -1.24 -2.99
N SER A 13 -0.46 -1.24 -3.99
CA SER A 13 -0.32 -0.12 -4.92
C SER A 13 -1.60 0.11 -5.72
N THR A 14 -2.14 -0.93 -6.36
CA THR A 14 -3.38 -0.86 -7.13
C THR A 14 -4.60 -0.60 -6.24
N TRP A 15 -4.66 -1.27 -5.08
CA TRP A 15 -5.76 -1.13 -4.13
C TRP A 15 -5.83 0.30 -3.58
N SER A 16 -4.71 0.83 -3.07
CA SER A 16 -4.66 2.16 -2.46
C SER A 16 -5.01 3.26 -3.48
N PHE A 17 -4.58 3.11 -4.74
CA PHE A 17 -4.97 4.01 -5.83
C PHE A 17 -6.49 3.99 -6.05
N ALA A 18 -7.08 2.82 -6.20
CA ALA A 18 -8.52 2.67 -6.44
C ALA A 18 -9.36 3.18 -5.25
N VAL A 19 -8.93 2.92 -4.02
CA VAL A 19 -9.62 3.38 -2.81
C VAL A 19 -9.55 4.89 -2.65
N LYS A 20 -8.41 5.53 -2.95
CA LYS A 20 -8.32 7.00 -2.95
C LYS A 20 -9.30 7.62 -3.94
N ALA A 21 -9.39 7.08 -5.15
CA ALA A 21 -10.34 7.54 -6.16
C ALA A 21 -11.80 7.34 -5.72
N TYR A 22 -12.11 6.20 -5.10
CA TYR A 22 -13.43 5.92 -4.56
C TYR A 22 -13.81 6.86 -3.40
N LEU A 23 -12.91 7.11 -2.45
CA LEU A 23 -13.17 8.07 -1.38
C LEU A 23 -13.36 9.49 -1.92
N GLN A 24 -12.62 9.88 -2.96
CA GLN A 24 -12.81 11.17 -3.61
C GLN A 24 -14.19 11.26 -4.30
N HIS A 25 -14.63 10.20 -4.99
CA HIS A 25 -15.97 10.12 -5.57
C HIS A 25 -17.08 10.22 -4.51
N GLU A 26 -16.83 9.73 -3.30
CA GLU A 26 -17.78 9.77 -2.18
C GLU A 26 -17.71 11.05 -1.33
N ASP A 27 -16.84 12.01 -1.69
CA ASP A 27 -16.53 13.21 -0.89
C ASP A 27 -15.97 12.91 0.52
N LEU A 28 -15.18 11.83 0.63
CA LEU A 28 -14.60 11.31 1.89
C LEU A 28 -13.06 11.32 1.92
N HIS A 29 -12.41 11.89 0.90
CA HIS A 29 -10.96 11.85 0.77
C HIS A 29 -10.23 12.49 1.98
N ASN A 30 -10.79 13.54 2.57
CA ASN A 30 -10.16 14.21 3.71
C ASN A 30 -10.02 13.32 4.95
N CYS A 31 -10.90 12.31 5.12
CA CYS A 31 -10.89 11.41 6.28
C CYS A 31 -9.62 10.54 6.36
N ILE A 32 -8.90 10.34 5.25
CA ILE A 32 -7.61 9.64 5.23
C ILE A 32 -6.40 10.58 5.26
N SER A 33 -6.64 11.89 5.25
CA SER A 33 -5.61 12.94 5.30
C SER A 33 -5.51 13.61 6.66
N ALA A 34 -6.63 13.73 7.38
CA ALA A 34 -6.70 14.33 8.71
C ALA A 34 -7.68 13.56 9.61
N GLU A 35 -7.44 13.61 10.92
CA GLU A 35 -8.39 13.10 11.92
C GLU A 35 -9.68 13.95 11.93
N PRO A 36 -10.84 13.36 12.27
CA PRO A 36 -12.08 14.11 12.35
C PRO A 36 -12.03 15.18 13.43
N ASN A 37 -12.57 16.36 13.14
CA ASN A 37 -12.83 17.36 14.17
C ASN A 37 -14.01 16.89 15.04
N PRO A 38 -13.81 16.62 16.35
CA PRO A 38 -14.86 16.08 17.21
C PRO A 38 -16.03 17.07 17.43
N ASN A 39 -15.81 18.37 17.21
CA ASN A 39 -16.83 19.39 17.34
C ASN A 39 -17.62 19.64 16.05
N ASP A 40 -17.27 18.95 14.95
CA ASP A 40 -17.98 19.01 13.68
C ASP A 40 -18.76 17.70 13.47
N PRO A 41 -20.10 17.71 13.64
CA PRO A 41 -20.92 16.52 13.44
C PRO A 41 -20.82 15.93 12.02
N LYS A 42 -20.56 16.75 11.01
CA LYS A 42 -20.36 16.27 9.64
C LYS A 42 -19.05 15.49 9.55
N ALA A 43 -17.96 16.04 10.07
CA ALA A 43 -16.66 15.38 10.07
C ALA A 43 -16.70 14.02 10.79
N VAL A 44 -17.38 13.93 11.93
CA VAL A 44 -17.55 12.66 12.67
C VAL A 44 -18.35 11.65 11.85
N LYS A 45 -19.44 12.09 11.21
CA LYS A 45 -20.27 11.22 10.37
C LYS A 45 -19.51 10.71 9.13
N ASP A 46 -18.76 11.59 8.49
CA ASP A 46 -17.97 11.28 7.30
C ASP A 46 -16.81 10.33 7.66
N ASP A 47 -16.17 10.52 8.81
CA ASP A 47 -15.14 9.60 9.33
C ASP A 47 -15.70 8.19 9.56
N VAL A 48 -16.85 8.07 10.25
CA VAL A 48 -17.51 6.77 10.46
C VAL A 48 -17.81 6.11 9.11
N LYS A 49 -18.35 6.87 8.14
CA LYS A 49 -18.66 6.37 6.80
C LYS A 49 -17.41 5.90 6.06
N ALA A 50 -16.33 6.68 6.09
CA ALA A 50 -15.06 6.36 5.44
C ALA A 50 -14.42 5.13 6.08
N LYS A 51 -14.34 5.07 7.40
CA LYS A 51 -13.79 3.94 8.17
C LYS A 51 -14.54 2.64 7.87
N SER A 52 -15.88 2.65 7.91
CA SER A 52 -16.68 1.46 7.57
C SER A 52 -16.43 0.99 6.14
N LYS A 53 -16.38 1.90 5.17
CA LYS A 53 -16.07 1.56 3.77
C LYS A 53 -14.66 0.95 3.63
N LEU A 54 -13.66 1.51 4.32
CA LEU A 54 -12.29 0.98 4.30
C LEU A 54 -12.23 -0.45 4.87
N ILE A 55 -12.87 -0.70 6.01
CA ILE A 55 -12.92 -2.04 6.64
C ILE A 55 -13.51 -3.07 5.66
N LEU A 56 -14.60 -2.73 4.96
CA LEU A 56 -15.26 -3.63 4.01
C LEU A 56 -14.38 -3.96 2.78
N LEU A 57 -13.40 -3.11 2.48
CA LEU A 57 -12.44 -3.28 1.38
C LEU A 57 -11.14 -3.98 1.82
N VAL A 58 -11.05 -4.45 3.05
CA VAL A 58 -9.89 -5.17 3.60
C VAL A 58 -10.26 -6.64 3.82
N ASP A 59 -9.33 -7.55 3.49
CA ASP A 59 -9.51 -8.96 3.81
C ASP A 59 -9.49 -9.17 5.34
N PRO A 60 -10.43 -9.95 5.93
CA PRO A 60 -10.47 -10.19 7.37
C PRO A 60 -9.16 -10.67 7.98
N ILE A 61 -8.31 -11.38 7.22
CA ILE A 61 -7.00 -11.81 7.72
C ILE A 61 -6.09 -10.64 8.12
N LEU A 62 -6.32 -9.45 7.56
CA LEU A 62 -5.54 -8.24 7.82
C LEU A 62 -6.12 -7.37 8.94
N TYR A 63 -7.24 -7.75 9.55
CA TYR A 63 -7.90 -6.95 10.60
C TYR A 63 -7.01 -6.73 11.82
N VAL A 64 -6.02 -7.60 12.07
CA VAL A 64 -5.00 -7.40 13.11
C VAL A 64 -4.30 -6.04 13.03
N HIS A 65 -4.17 -5.47 11.82
CA HIS A 65 -3.55 -4.16 11.61
C HIS A 65 -4.49 -2.97 11.88
N ILE A 66 -5.81 -3.17 11.85
CA ILE A 66 -6.79 -2.07 11.82
C ILE A 66 -7.85 -2.13 12.92
N GLN A 67 -7.98 -3.24 13.64
CA GLN A 67 -9.02 -3.45 14.66
C GLN A 67 -8.98 -2.41 15.81
N GLN A 68 -7.82 -1.83 16.09
CA GLN A 68 -7.63 -0.81 17.14
C GLN A 68 -7.71 0.62 16.60
N ALA A 69 -7.86 0.83 15.29
CA ALA A 69 -7.94 2.18 14.73
C ALA A 69 -9.23 2.86 15.17
N GLU A 70 -9.14 4.08 15.69
CA GLU A 70 -10.30 4.82 16.20
C GLU A 70 -11.03 5.57 15.08
N ASN A 71 -10.28 6.09 14.11
CA ASN A 71 -10.78 6.86 12.98
C ASN A 71 -10.22 6.36 11.63
N ALA A 72 -10.74 6.90 10.52
CA ALA A 72 -10.34 6.50 9.16
C ALA A 72 -8.87 6.84 8.87
N LYS A 73 -8.36 7.94 9.42
CA LYS A 73 -6.96 8.37 9.26
C LYS A 73 -5.98 7.37 9.87
N GLN A 74 -6.22 6.97 11.12
CA GLN A 74 -5.41 5.98 11.82
C GLN A 74 -5.46 4.62 11.11
N LEU A 75 -6.65 4.22 10.63
CA LEU A 75 -6.80 2.99 9.85
C LEU A 75 -5.94 3.04 8.59
N TRP A 76 -6.03 4.14 7.83
CA TRP A 76 -5.25 4.34 6.61
C TRP A 76 -3.75 4.34 6.88
N ASP A 77 -3.30 5.00 7.94
CA ASP A 77 -1.90 5.04 8.34
C ASP A 77 -1.37 3.66 8.75
N ASN A 78 -2.15 2.87 9.48
CA ASN A 78 -1.77 1.51 9.86
C ASN A 78 -1.60 0.61 8.63
N LEU A 79 -2.52 0.69 7.67
CA LEU A 79 -2.41 -0.04 6.41
C LEU A 79 -1.19 0.42 5.60
N THR A 80 -1.00 1.73 5.50
CA THR A 80 0.15 2.33 4.80
C THR A 80 1.47 1.85 5.43
N LYS A 81 1.58 1.89 6.76
CA LYS A 81 2.75 1.40 7.48
C LYS A 81 3.00 -0.11 7.27
N ALA A 82 1.95 -0.91 7.19
CA ALA A 82 2.07 -2.36 7.04
C ALA A 82 2.46 -2.78 5.61
N PHE A 83 1.89 -2.11 4.60
CA PHE A 83 1.88 -2.60 3.23
C PHE A 83 2.55 -1.69 2.19
N GLU A 84 2.79 -0.42 2.50
CA GLU A 84 3.55 0.46 1.61
C GLU A 84 5.03 0.08 1.66
N ASP A 85 5.49 -0.63 0.63
CA ASP A 85 6.91 -0.86 0.43
C ASP A 85 7.57 0.45 0.02
N ARG A 86 8.32 1.07 0.93
CA ARG A 86 9.18 2.24 0.65
C ARG A 86 10.44 1.86 -0.15
N GLY A 87 10.33 0.86 -1.02
CA GLY A 87 11.40 0.33 -1.85
C GLY A 87 12.47 -0.46 -1.10
N LEU A 88 12.28 -0.81 0.18
CA LEU A 88 13.27 -1.59 0.93
C LEU A 88 13.22 -3.06 0.51
N THR A 89 12.03 -3.64 0.37
CA THR A 89 11.91 -5.03 -0.12
C THR A 89 12.37 -5.13 -1.56
N ARG A 90 12.07 -4.12 -2.39
CA ARG A 90 12.63 -3.98 -3.74
C ARG A 90 14.16 -3.92 -3.76
N LYS A 91 14.80 -3.08 -2.92
CA LYS A 91 16.26 -3.01 -2.80
C LYS A 91 16.88 -4.32 -2.32
N VAL A 92 16.24 -5.01 -1.37
CA VAL A 92 16.70 -6.33 -0.91
C VAL A 92 16.55 -7.38 -2.01
N GLY A 93 15.48 -7.34 -2.80
CA GLY A 93 15.31 -8.16 -4.00
C GLY A 93 16.43 -7.91 -5.00
N LEU A 94 16.66 -6.65 -5.36
CA LEU A 94 17.76 -6.25 -6.25
C LEU A 94 19.14 -6.66 -5.72
N LEU A 95 19.39 -6.55 -4.41
CA LEU A 95 20.63 -7.01 -3.79
C LEU A 95 20.77 -8.52 -3.85
N LYS A 96 19.70 -9.29 -3.61
CA LYS A 96 19.71 -10.74 -3.77
C LYS A 96 19.95 -11.13 -5.23
N ASP A 97 19.29 -10.47 -6.17
CA ASP A 97 19.46 -10.70 -7.60
C ASP A 97 20.90 -10.36 -8.03
N LEU A 98 21.46 -9.26 -7.52
CA LEU A 98 22.85 -8.86 -7.78
C LEU A 98 23.86 -9.85 -7.20
N ILE A 99 23.69 -10.28 -5.94
CA ILE A 99 24.59 -11.24 -5.26
C ILE A 99 24.52 -12.61 -5.95
N ASN A 100 23.32 -13.04 -6.36
CA ASN A 100 23.12 -14.32 -7.05
C ASN A 100 23.52 -14.27 -8.53
N THR A 101 23.68 -13.08 -9.11
CA THR A 101 24.26 -12.91 -10.45
C THR A 101 25.78 -13.02 -10.32
N THR A 102 26.31 -14.24 -10.44
CA THR A 102 27.75 -14.51 -10.55
C THR A 102 28.14 -14.70 -12.01
N LEU A 103 29.40 -14.41 -12.38
CA LEU A 103 29.89 -14.56 -13.76
C LEU A 103 29.66 -16.00 -14.30
N GLU A 104 29.69 -17.00 -13.42
CA GLU A 104 29.45 -18.42 -13.70
C GLU A 104 27.98 -18.77 -13.99
N THR A 105 27.01 -17.95 -13.55
CA THR A 105 25.57 -18.13 -13.82
C THR A 105 25.07 -17.29 -15.00
N SER A 106 25.96 -16.55 -15.65
CA SER A 106 25.70 -15.76 -16.85
C SER A 106 26.40 -16.35 -18.06
N GLU A 107 25.63 -16.64 -19.12
CA GLU A 107 26.12 -17.26 -20.36
C GLU A 107 27.19 -16.44 -21.11
N SER A 108 27.29 -15.13 -20.81
CA SER A 108 28.33 -14.26 -21.32
C SER A 108 28.54 -13.02 -20.42
N VAL A 109 29.71 -12.39 -20.52
CA VAL A 109 30.03 -11.11 -19.87
C VAL A 109 29.03 -10.01 -20.24
N GLU A 110 28.51 -10.04 -21.46
CA GLU A 110 27.53 -9.07 -21.97
C GLU A 110 26.16 -9.26 -21.28
N SER A 111 25.75 -10.50 -21.04
CA SER A 111 24.54 -10.85 -20.27
C SER A 111 24.64 -10.43 -18.80
N TYR A 112 25.83 -10.57 -18.21
CA TYR A 112 26.15 -10.10 -16.85
C TYR A 112 26.03 -8.57 -16.75
N VAL A 113 26.66 -7.83 -17.66
CA VAL A 113 26.62 -6.35 -17.68
C VAL A 113 25.20 -5.83 -17.89
N ASN A 114 24.43 -6.46 -18.79
CA ASN A 114 23.04 -6.06 -19.04
C ASN A 114 22.14 -6.27 -17.81
N LYS A 115 22.29 -7.39 -17.09
CA LYS A 115 21.55 -7.65 -15.84
C LYS A 115 21.90 -6.66 -14.73
N ILE A 116 23.17 -6.28 -14.60
CA ILE A 116 23.59 -5.27 -13.60
C ILE A 116 23.05 -3.89 -13.97
N MET A 117 23.18 -3.49 -15.24
CA MET A 117 22.69 -2.20 -15.72
C MET A 117 21.17 -2.05 -15.59
N SER A 118 20.39 -3.10 -15.88
CA SER A 118 18.93 -3.07 -15.69
C SER A 118 18.51 -2.97 -14.23
N SER A 119 19.32 -3.52 -13.33
CA SER A 119 19.09 -3.49 -11.88
C SER A 119 19.43 -2.12 -11.26
N ALA A 120 20.35 -1.38 -11.87
CA ALA A 120 20.80 -0.06 -11.41
C ALA A 120 19.93 1.11 -11.90
N HIS A 121 19.14 0.93 -12.96
CA HIS A 121 18.45 2.03 -13.66
C HIS A 121 16.92 2.12 -13.44
N ASN A 122 16.35 1.38 -12.48
CA ASN A 122 14.92 1.45 -12.14
C ASN A 122 14.68 1.79 -10.67
#